data_AF-V4LJ54-F1
#
_entry.id   AF-V4LJ54-F1
#
_cell.length_a   1.000
_cell.length_b   1.000
_cell.length_c   1.000
_cell.angle_alpha   90.00
_cell.angle_beta   90.00
_cell.angle_gamma   90.00
#
_symmetry.space_group_name_H-M   'P 1'
#
loop_
_entity.id
_entity.type
_entity.pdbx_description
1 polymer ?
#
loop_
_entity_poly.entity_id
_entity_poly.type
_entity_poly.pdbx_seq_one_letter_code
_entity_poly.pdbx_strand_id
1 'polypeptide(L)'
;DYEAWKTREVARIKRERDAKEAMLREREEVDKLRNMTDHERRDWECKNPIPSSSAAKPKKKWKFMQRYYHKGAFFQEAGSAGADGIYQRDYSAPTGEDRLDKSGLREVMQVKHFGRSGRTKWTHLVKEDTTYSKEDKTKEEDAKDLSNLWAFNGLLREKYKRKMAAMNAPIARPKGSKKMKAL
;
A
#
# COMPACT_ATOMS: atom_id res chain seq x y z
N ASP A 1 47.13 -35.26 9.60
CA ASP A 1 47.23 -33.84 10.01
C ASP A 1 47.55 -32.86 8.88
N TYR A 2 48.59 -33.09 8.05
CA TYR A 2 48.94 -32.18 6.95
C TYR A 2 47.86 -32.04 5.85
N GLU A 3 47.30 -33.16 5.38
CA GLU A 3 46.22 -33.12 4.37
C GLU A 3 44.95 -32.42 4.88
N ALA A 4 44.60 -32.63 6.15
CA ALA A 4 43.47 -31.95 6.79
C ALA A 4 43.73 -30.45 7.01
N TRP A 5 44.99 -30.02 7.13
CA TRP A 5 45.35 -28.61 7.10
C TRP A 5 45.25 -28.04 5.68
N LYS A 6 45.79 -28.74 4.68
CA LYS A 6 45.76 -28.35 3.27
C LYS A 6 44.32 -28.15 2.75
N THR A 7 43.41 -29.06 3.08
CA THR A 7 41.99 -28.93 2.67
C THR A 7 41.31 -27.73 3.30
N ARG A 8 41.56 -27.46 4.58
CA ARG A 8 41.05 -26.26 5.28
C ARG A 8 41.61 -24.97 4.70
N GLU A 9 42.91 -24.96 4.38
CA GLU A 9 43.57 -23.79 3.82
C GLU A 9 43.07 -23.49 2.41
N VAL A 10 42.93 -24.51 1.56
CA VAL A 10 42.33 -24.37 0.23
C VAL A 10 40.88 -23.86 0.33
N ALA A 11 40.09 -24.36 1.28
CA ALA A 11 38.73 -23.88 1.50
C ALA A 11 38.68 -22.41 1.97
N ARG A 12 39.66 -21.95 2.75
CA ARG A 12 39.76 -20.53 3.15
C ARG A 12 40.07 -19.65 1.93
N ILE A 13 41.10 -20.00 1.16
CA ILE A 13 41.49 -19.27 -0.06
C ILE A 13 40.31 -19.22 -1.04
N LYS A 14 39.59 -20.34 -1.20
CA LYS A 14 38.40 -20.39 -2.03
C LYS A 14 37.32 -19.44 -1.53
N ARG A 15 36.99 -19.44 -0.23
CA ARG A 15 35.98 -18.52 0.34
C ARG A 15 36.32 -17.05 0.10
N GLU A 16 37.59 -16.68 0.24
CA GLU A 16 38.03 -15.30 -0.02
C GLU A 16 37.92 -14.92 -1.51
N ARG A 17 38.22 -15.87 -2.41
CA ARG A 17 38.05 -15.68 -3.86
C ARG A 17 36.58 -15.57 -4.24
N ASP A 18 35.75 -16.50 -3.77
CA ASP A 18 34.32 -16.55 -4.04
C ASP A 18 33.62 -15.28 -3.50
N ALA A 19 34.01 -14.77 -2.33
CA ALA A 19 33.47 -13.52 -1.79
C ALA A 19 33.81 -12.29 -2.66
N LYS A 20 35.05 -12.22 -3.18
CA LYS A 20 35.44 -11.14 -4.11
C LYS A 20 34.71 -11.26 -5.45
N GLU A 21 34.59 -12.47 -5.97
CA GLU A 21 33.86 -12.72 -7.22
C GLU A 21 32.37 -12.41 -7.08
N ALA A 22 31.74 -12.76 -5.95
CA ALA A 22 30.35 -12.42 -5.66
C ALA A 22 30.12 -10.91 -5.67
N MET A 23 30.98 -10.15 -4.99
CA MET A 23 30.91 -8.68 -4.98
C MET A 23 31.08 -8.07 -6.38
N LEU A 24 31.97 -8.63 -7.21
CA LEU A 24 32.16 -8.19 -8.59
C LEU A 24 30.93 -8.52 -9.45
N ARG A 25 30.40 -9.74 -9.33
CA ARG A 25 29.21 -10.19 -10.05
C ARG A 25 27.98 -9.35 -9.71
N GLU A 26 27.75 -9.08 -8.42
CA GLU A 26 26.66 -8.20 -7.98
C GLU A 26 26.81 -6.79 -8.59
N ARG A 27 28.04 -6.26 -8.62
CA ARG A 27 28.31 -4.95 -9.24
C ARG A 27 28.06 -4.97 -10.74
N GLU A 28 28.53 -5.99 -11.45
CA GLU A 28 28.30 -6.17 -12.89
C GLU A 28 26.81 -6.32 -13.22
N GLU A 29 26.06 -7.04 -12.40
CA GLU A 29 24.60 -7.18 -12.54
C GLU A 29 23.89 -5.84 -12.34
N VAL A 30 24.28 -5.08 -11.32
CA VAL A 30 23.74 -3.73 -11.06
C VAL A 30 24.07 -2.78 -12.21
N ASP A 31 25.32 -2.78 -12.70
CA ASP A 31 25.74 -1.93 -13.80
C ASP A 31 25.07 -2.34 -15.12
N LYS A 32 24.85 -3.64 -15.34
CA LYS A 32 24.06 -4.14 -16.47
C LYS A 32 22.63 -3.62 -16.40
N LEU A 33 21.94 -3.75 -15.26
CA LEU A 33 20.56 -3.27 -15.08
C LEU A 33 20.44 -1.74 -15.22
N ARG A 34 21.49 -0.99 -14.83
CA ARG A 34 21.57 0.46 -15.03
C ARG A 34 21.75 0.85 -16.50
N ASN A 35 22.51 0.05 -17.25
CA ASN A 35 22.77 0.28 -18.67
C ASN A 35 21.65 -0.25 -19.60
N MET A 36 20.74 -1.10 -19.12
CA MET A 36 19.59 -1.58 -19.89
C MET A 36 18.57 -0.46 -20.17
N THR A 37 17.96 -0.49 -21.36
CA THR A 37 16.86 0.42 -21.72
C THR A 37 15.54 0.01 -21.03
N ASP A 38 14.59 0.94 -20.92
CA ASP A 38 13.31 0.70 -20.21
C ASP A 38 12.44 -0.40 -20.85
N HIS A 39 12.58 -0.67 -22.16
CA HIS A 39 11.88 -1.77 -22.82
C HIS A 39 12.47 -3.13 -22.40
N GLU A 40 13.79 -3.26 -22.45
CA GLU A 40 14.48 -4.49 -22.08
C GLU A 40 14.38 -4.77 -20.58
N ARG A 41 14.29 -3.72 -19.74
CA ARG A 41 14.04 -3.87 -18.30
C ARG A 41 12.68 -4.52 -18.03
N ARG A 42 11.62 -4.11 -18.73
CA ARG A 42 10.29 -4.74 -18.58
C ARG A 42 10.30 -6.21 -19.00
N ASP A 43 10.93 -6.53 -20.13
CA ASP A 43 11.05 -7.92 -20.59
C ASP A 43 11.88 -8.77 -19.60
N TRP A 44 12.91 -8.18 -19.00
CA TRP A 44 13.72 -8.83 -17.98
C TRP A 44 12.96 -9.05 -16.67
N GLU A 45 12.17 -8.07 -16.22
CA GLU A 45 11.30 -8.18 -15.03
C GLU A 45 10.18 -9.20 -15.22
N CYS A 46 9.62 -9.30 -16.43
CA CYS A 46 8.65 -10.33 -16.78
C CYS A 46 9.26 -11.74 -16.77
N LYS A 47 10.50 -11.89 -17.26
CA LYS A 47 11.23 -13.17 -17.30
C LYS A 47 11.80 -13.57 -15.93
N ASN A 48 12.18 -12.58 -15.12
CA ASN A 48 12.69 -12.75 -13.76
C ASN A 48 11.73 -12.05 -12.79
N PRO A 49 10.53 -12.62 -12.58
CA PRO A 49 9.61 -12.07 -11.62
C PRO A 49 10.31 -12.06 -10.26
N ILE A 50 10.39 -10.87 -9.64
CA ILE A 50 10.95 -10.72 -8.31
C ILE A 50 10.23 -11.74 -7.43
N PRO A 51 10.94 -12.70 -6.79
CA PRO A 51 10.32 -13.64 -5.89
C PRO A 51 9.83 -12.82 -4.71
N SER A 52 8.59 -12.34 -4.80
CA SER A 52 8.05 -11.51 -3.75
C SER A 52 7.95 -12.42 -2.53
N SER A 53 8.80 -12.13 -1.55
CA SER A 53 8.79 -12.78 -0.24
C SER A 53 7.39 -12.70 0.42
N SER A 54 6.54 -11.80 -0.10
CA SER A 54 5.15 -11.58 0.26
C SER A 54 4.08 -12.26 -0.61
N ALA A 55 4.22 -12.46 -1.93
CA ALA A 55 3.05 -12.90 -2.73
C ALA A 55 2.74 -14.38 -2.62
N ALA A 56 3.66 -15.19 -2.09
CA ALA A 56 3.40 -16.62 -1.90
C ALA A 56 2.51 -16.93 -0.69
N LYS A 57 2.32 -15.99 0.26
CA LYS A 57 1.60 -16.27 1.51
C LYS A 57 0.29 -15.48 1.57
N PRO A 58 -0.88 -16.13 1.65
CA PRO A 58 -2.14 -15.42 1.83
C PRO A 58 -2.10 -14.60 3.13
N LYS A 59 -2.46 -13.32 3.04
CA LYS A 59 -2.56 -12.46 4.23
C LYS A 59 -3.62 -13.05 5.17
N LYS A 60 -3.21 -13.40 6.38
CA LYS A 60 -4.11 -13.94 7.41
C LYS A 60 -5.09 -12.86 7.85
N LYS A 61 -6.36 -13.21 8.05
CA LYS A 61 -7.40 -12.31 8.55
C LYS A 61 -7.34 -12.28 10.08
N TRP A 62 -7.20 -11.07 10.64
CA TRP A 62 -7.09 -10.84 12.08
C TRP A 62 -8.47 -10.67 12.70
N LYS A 63 -8.61 -11.04 13.98
CA LYS A 63 -9.83 -10.76 14.74
C LYS A 63 -9.92 -9.29 15.11
N PHE A 64 -11.14 -8.81 15.34
CA PHE A 64 -11.39 -7.43 15.77
C PHE A 64 -10.67 -7.16 17.10
N MET A 65 -9.91 -6.05 17.16
CA MET A 65 -9.09 -5.62 18.30
C MET A 65 -7.94 -6.56 18.70
N GLN A 66 -7.58 -7.54 17.88
CA GLN A 66 -6.47 -8.44 18.16
C GLN A 66 -5.12 -7.70 18.21
N ARG A 67 -4.28 -8.04 19.20
CA ARG A 67 -2.95 -7.46 19.36
C ARG A 67 -1.97 -8.01 18.33
N TYR A 68 -1.31 -7.10 17.62
CA TYR A 68 -0.20 -7.39 16.72
C TYR A 68 1.10 -7.65 17.51
N TYR A 69 1.69 -8.83 17.29
CA TYR A 69 3.02 -9.18 17.75
C TYR A 69 3.98 -9.12 16.57
N HIS A 70 4.87 -8.13 16.59
CA HIS A 70 5.92 -8.02 15.60
C HIS A 70 6.98 -9.10 15.84
N LYS A 71 7.42 -9.77 14.77
CA LYS A 71 8.36 -10.90 14.83
C LYS A 71 9.80 -10.52 15.23
N GLY A 72 10.06 -9.23 15.41
CA GLY A 72 11.39 -8.64 15.61
C GLY A 72 12.13 -8.43 14.29
N ALA A 73 13.12 -7.53 14.25
CA ALA A 73 13.96 -7.30 13.06
C ALA A 73 15.27 -8.13 13.08
N PHE A 74 15.66 -8.62 14.26
CA PHE A 74 16.91 -9.34 14.47
C PHE A 74 16.76 -10.83 14.16
N PHE A 75 17.87 -11.48 13.78
CA PHE A 75 17.98 -12.93 13.54
C PHE A 75 17.02 -13.51 12.48
N GLN A 76 16.37 -12.66 11.68
CA GLN A 76 15.48 -13.13 10.62
C GLN A 76 16.24 -13.83 9.49
N GLU A 77 17.49 -13.43 9.22
CA GLU A 77 18.34 -14.01 8.18
C GLU A 77 18.75 -15.45 8.55
N ALA A 78 19.23 -15.67 9.78
CA ALA A 78 19.57 -17.00 10.28
C ALA A 78 18.32 -17.89 10.50
N GLY A 79 17.21 -17.30 10.96
CA GLY A 79 16.01 -18.03 11.37
C GLY A 79 14.98 -18.28 10.27
N SER A 80 14.81 -17.36 9.32
CA SER A 80 13.81 -17.51 8.23
C SER A 80 14.36 -18.32 7.06
N ALA A 81 15.68 -18.42 6.92
CA ALA A 81 16.35 -19.12 5.82
C ALA A 81 16.74 -20.58 6.13
N GLY A 82 16.54 -21.10 7.35
CA GLY A 82 16.56 -22.55 7.54
C GLY A 82 17.12 -23.16 8.83
N ALA A 83 17.53 -22.38 9.84
CA ALA A 83 18.08 -23.00 11.05
C ALA A 83 17.00 -23.37 12.10
N ASP A 84 16.07 -22.44 12.39
CA ASP A 84 15.14 -22.59 13.52
C ASP A 84 13.67 -22.55 13.09
N GLY A 85 12.99 -23.70 13.20
CA GLY A 85 11.55 -23.84 12.93
C GLY A 85 10.65 -22.93 13.78
N ILE A 86 11.20 -22.28 14.81
CA ILE A 86 10.53 -21.28 15.63
C ILE A 86 10.01 -20.13 14.75
N TYR A 87 10.82 -19.61 13.84
CA TYR A 87 10.45 -18.48 12.99
C TYR A 87 9.43 -18.85 11.91
N GLN A 88 9.18 -20.13 11.66
CA GLN A 88 8.15 -20.53 10.70
C GLN A 88 6.75 -20.59 11.32
N ARG A 89 6.64 -20.43 12.66
CA ARG A 89 5.37 -20.45 13.38
C ARG A 89 4.43 -19.34 12.95
N ASP A 90 3.15 -19.55 13.23
CA ASP A 90 2.12 -18.55 13.05
C ASP A 90 2.12 -17.53 14.19
N TYR A 91 2.59 -16.32 13.92
CA TYR A 91 2.57 -15.19 14.86
C TYR A 91 1.30 -14.35 14.77
N SER A 92 0.42 -14.63 13.79
CA SER A 92 -0.85 -13.92 13.61
C SER A 92 -2.00 -14.55 14.40
N ALA A 93 -1.75 -15.60 15.18
CA ALA A 93 -2.77 -16.29 15.95
C ALA A 93 -3.25 -15.45 17.15
N PRO A 94 -4.56 -15.45 17.45
CA PRO A 94 -5.09 -14.75 18.62
C PRO A 94 -4.56 -15.37 19.91
N THR A 95 -4.01 -14.52 20.79
CA THR A 95 -3.34 -14.95 22.02
C THR A 95 -4.10 -14.46 23.25
N GLY A 96 -4.24 -15.31 24.27
CA GLY A 96 -4.85 -14.95 25.56
C GLY A 96 -6.28 -14.41 25.43
N GLU A 97 -6.45 -13.12 25.76
CA GLU A 97 -7.74 -12.40 25.75
C GLU A 97 -8.34 -12.27 24.34
N ASP A 98 -7.52 -12.29 23.28
CA ASP A 98 -7.99 -12.13 21.89
C ASP A 98 -8.60 -13.41 21.31
N ARG A 99 -8.69 -14.49 22.11
CA ARG A 99 -9.41 -15.72 21.72
C ARG A 99 -10.91 -15.47 21.62
N LEU A 100 -11.45 -14.59 22.46
CA LEU A 100 -12.86 -14.20 22.49
C LEU A 100 -13.19 -13.25 21.34
N ASP A 101 -14.40 -13.36 20.78
CA ASP A 101 -14.85 -12.43 19.75
C ASP A 101 -15.35 -11.13 20.40
N LYS A 102 -14.62 -10.04 20.14
CA LYS A 102 -14.90 -8.70 20.66
C LYS A 102 -15.89 -7.93 19.78
N SER A 103 -16.34 -8.50 18.66
CA SER A 103 -17.31 -7.86 17.75
C SER A 103 -18.70 -7.68 18.36
N GLY A 104 -19.14 -8.61 19.21
CA GLY A 104 -20.44 -8.58 19.89
C GLY A 104 -20.52 -7.65 21.11
N LEU A 105 -19.42 -6.98 21.47
CA LEU A 105 -19.42 -6.01 22.57
C LEU A 105 -20.25 -4.77 22.19
N ARG A 106 -20.84 -4.10 23.19
CA ARG A 106 -21.45 -2.78 22.99
C ARG A 106 -20.40 -1.79 22.47
N GLU A 107 -20.78 -0.87 21.60
CA GLU A 107 -19.86 0.07 20.94
C GLU A 107 -18.94 0.82 21.92
N VAL A 108 -19.46 1.20 23.09
CA VAL A 108 -18.71 1.89 24.15
C VAL A 108 -17.55 1.03 24.69
N MET A 109 -17.69 -0.30 24.68
CA MET A 109 -16.70 -1.28 25.13
C MET A 109 -15.78 -1.79 24.00
N GLN A 110 -16.08 -1.47 22.73
CA GLN A 110 -15.25 -1.84 21.56
C GLN A 110 -13.97 -0.98 21.49
N VAL A 111 -13.19 -0.98 22.56
CA VAL A 111 -12.01 -0.13 22.78
C VAL A 111 -10.91 -0.94 23.46
N LYS A 112 -9.68 -0.82 22.96
CA LYS A 112 -8.56 -1.70 23.38
C LYS A 112 -8.19 -1.60 24.87
N HIS A 113 -8.35 -0.41 25.45
CA HIS A 113 -8.05 -0.15 26.86
C HIS A 113 -9.26 0.53 27.52
N PHE A 114 -10.36 -0.21 27.61
CA PHE A 114 -11.57 0.26 28.28
C PHE A 114 -11.27 0.62 29.74
N GLY A 115 -11.74 1.79 30.19
CA GLY A 115 -11.51 2.31 31.54
C GLY A 115 -10.20 3.09 31.76
N ARG A 116 -9.33 3.22 30.74
CA ARG A 116 -8.10 4.03 30.84
C ARG A 116 -8.34 5.47 30.35
N SER A 117 -7.79 6.46 31.04
CA SER A 117 -7.81 7.86 30.63
C SER A 117 -6.87 8.11 29.44
N GLY A 118 -7.09 9.22 28.72
CA GLY A 118 -6.23 9.64 27.60
C GLY A 118 -6.69 9.19 26.21
N ARG A 119 -7.96 8.79 26.05
CA ARG A 119 -8.52 8.48 24.73
C ARG A 119 -8.87 9.77 23.97
N THR A 120 -8.51 9.82 22.70
CA THR A 120 -8.95 10.87 21.77
C THR A 120 -10.46 10.78 21.52
N LYS A 121 -11.12 11.93 21.45
CA LYS A 121 -12.56 12.04 21.13
C LYS A 121 -12.89 11.48 19.74
N TRP A 122 -11.97 11.65 18.80
CA TRP A 122 -12.15 11.32 17.38
C TRP A 122 -11.39 10.06 17.01
N THR A 123 -12.01 9.19 16.20
CA THR A 123 -11.42 7.89 15.81
C THR A 123 -10.81 7.92 14.40
N HIS A 124 -11.65 7.82 13.36
CA HIS A 124 -11.26 7.90 11.97
C HIS A 124 -12.30 8.70 11.19
N LEU A 125 -11.85 9.41 10.15
CA LEU A 125 -12.69 10.31 9.35
C LEU A 125 -14.01 9.64 8.94
N VAL A 126 -13.95 8.40 8.43
CA VAL A 126 -15.13 7.63 7.98
C VAL A 126 -16.22 7.49 9.06
N LYS A 127 -15.85 7.42 10.34
CA LYS A 127 -16.82 7.31 11.44
C LYS A 127 -17.40 8.67 11.83
N GLU A 128 -16.58 9.71 11.82
CA GLU A 128 -16.96 11.06 12.22
C GLU A 128 -17.57 11.86 11.05
N ASP A 129 -17.49 11.33 9.84
CA ASP A 129 -18.01 11.92 8.62
C ASP A 129 -19.54 11.85 8.60
N THR A 130 -20.17 12.97 8.94
CA THR A 130 -21.62 13.14 8.89
C THR A 130 -22.12 13.63 7.54
N THR A 131 -21.27 13.68 6.49
CA THR A 131 -21.74 14.04 5.14
C THR A 131 -22.77 13.05 4.59
N TYR A 132 -22.83 11.85 5.18
CA TYR A 132 -23.85 10.83 4.92
C TYR A 132 -24.75 10.65 6.16
N SER A 133 -25.76 11.50 6.32
CA SER A 133 -26.77 11.33 7.36
C SER A 133 -27.55 10.02 7.14
N LYS A 134 -27.58 9.14 8.14
CA LYS A 134 -28.25 7.82 8.11
C LYS A 134 -29.78 7.88 8.01
N GLU A 135 -30.38 9.06 7.97
CA GLU A 135 -31.83 9.27 8.06
C GLU A 135 -32.59 8.81 6.81
N ASP A 136 -31.96 8.76 5.64
CA ASP A 136 -32.56 8.29 4.38
C ASP A 136 -32.28 6.79 4.10
N LYS A 137 -32.42 5.93 5.10
CA LYS A 137 -32.38 4.47 4.91
C LYS A 137 -33.76 3.85 5.06
N THR A 138 -34.69 4.27 4.21
CA THR A 138 -35.96 3.56 4.01
C THR A 138 -35.80 2.49 2.93
N LYS A 139 -35.68 1.24 3.40
CA LYS A 139 -36.05 -0.02 2.73
C LYS A 139 -35.22 -0.49 1.51
N GLU A 140 -34.44 -1.52 1.80
CA GLU A 140 -34.21 -2.77 1.03
C GLU A 140 -33.51 -2.82 -0.34
N GLU A 141 -33.31 -1.75 -1.14
CA GLU A 141 -32.77 -1.95 -2.52
C GLU A 141 -31.34 -1.42 -2.83
N ASP A 142 -30.73 -0.59 -1.98
CA ASP A 142 -29.52 0.16 -2.40
C ASP A 142 -28.17 -0.47 -2.00
N ALA A 143 -28.02 -1.79 -2.15
CA ALA A 143 -26.79 -2.50 -1.77
C ALA A 143 -25.66 -2.47 -2.84
N LYS A 144 -25.75 -1.69 -3.94
CA LYS A 144 -24.82 -1.84 -5.07
C LYS A 144 -23.99 -0.64 -5.54
N ASP A 145 -24.26 0.60 -5.15
CA ASP A 145 -23.52 1.74 -5.71
C ASP A 145 -22.81 2.58 -4.64
N LEU A 146 -21.67 2.07 -4.14
CA LEU A 146 -20.83 2.79 -3.17
C LEU A 146 -19.73 3.65 -3.82
N SER A 147 -19.87 4.04 -5.10
CA SER A 147 -18.85 4.85 -5.77
C SER A 147 -19.29 6.23 -6.25
N ASN A 148 -20.53 6.70 -6.04
CA ASN A 148 -20.95 7.98 -6.65
C ASN A 148 -22.10 8.73 -5.95
N LEU A 149 -21.89 9.16 -4.70
CA LEU A 149 -22.75 10.18 -4.05
C LEU A 149 -22.19 11.61 -4.16
N TRP A 150 -20.97 11.79 -4.71
CA TRP A 150 -20.43 13.11 -5.08
C TRP A 150 -21.03 13.67 -6.39
N ALA A 151 -22.06 13.00 -6.91
CA ALA A 151 -22.85 13.40 -8.07
C ALA A 151 -24.14 14.16 -7.68
N PHE A 152 -24.43 14.36 -6.38
CA PHE A 152 -25.66 15.01 -5.94
C PHE A 152 -25.53 16.54 -5.85
N ASN A 153 -25.18 17.15 -6.97
CA ASN A 153 -25.69 18.47 -7.37
C ASN A 153 -25.42 18.67 -8.87
N GLY A 154 -26.05 17.83 -9.71
CA GLY A 154 -25.97 17.93 -11.17
C GLY A 154 -26.23 19.34 -11.69
N LEU A 155 -27.15 20.06 -11.05
CA LEU A 155 -27.48 21.47 -11.32
C LEU A 155 -26.28 22.41 -11.21
N LEU A 156 -25.48 22.33 -10.14
CA LEU A 156 -24.29 23.19 -9.98
C LEU A 156 -23.20 22.81 -11.00
N ARG A 157 -23.03 21.52 -11.26
CA ARG A 157 -22.05 21.02 -12.23
C ARG A 157 -22.38 21.46 -13.66
N GLU A 158 -23.65 21.39 -14.06
CA GLU A 158 -24.12 21.90 -15.35
C GLU A 158 -23.99 23.42 -15.45
N LYS A 159 -24.31 24.16 -14.38
CA LYS A 159 -24.15 25.62 -14.32
C LYS A 159 -22.68 26.04 -14.48
N TYR A 160 -21.76 25.32 -13.84
CA TYR A 160 -20.32 25.52 -14.00
C TYR A 160 -19.85 25.17 -15.42
N LYS A 161 -20.20 24.00 -15.95
CA LYS A 161 -19.84 23.59 -17.32
C LYS A 161 -20.32 24.59 -18.37
N ARG A 162 -21.56 25.06 -18.25
CA ARG A 162 -22.15 26.10 -19.13
C ARG A 162 -21.42 27.44 -19.03
N LYS A 163 -21.01 27.84 -17.82
CA LYS A 163 -20.18 29.04 -17.61
C LYS A 163 -18.81 28.91 -18.28
N MET A 164 -18.16 27.75 -18.16
CA MET A 164 -16.84 27.52 -18.76
C MET A 164 -16.90 27.36 -20.29
N ALA A 165 -17.97 26.78 -20.83
CA ALA A 165 -18.19 26.65 -22.27
C ALA A 165 -18.27 28.02 -22.98
N ALA A 166 -18.83 29.04 -22.30
CA ALA A 166 -18.91 30.40 -22.82
C ALA A 166 -17.56 31.14 -22.81
N MET A 167 -16.57 30.69 -22.02
CA MET A 167 -15.24 31.33 -21.94
C MET A 167 -14.29 30.92 -23.08
N ASN A 168 -14.58 29.80 -23.77
CA ASN A 168 -13.79 29.32 -24.91
C ASN A 168 -14.34 29.76 -26.27
N ALA A 169 -15.38 30.60 -26.29
CA ALA A 169 -15.88 31.18 -27.53
C ALA A 169 -14.87 32.24 -28.06
N PRO A 170 -14.50 32.22 -29.35
CA PRO A 170 -13.58 33.21 -29.91
C PRO A 170 -14.17 34.62 -29.77
N ILE A 171 -13.46 35.49 -29.03
CA ILE A 171 -13.87 36.88 -28.80
C ILE A 171 -13.78 37.63 -30.13
N ALA A 172 -14.91 37.84 -30.79
CA ALA A 172 -14.98 38.64 -32.00
C ALA A 172 -14.70 40.12 -31.68
N ARG A 173 -13.76 40.73 -32.40
CA ARG A 173 -13.46 42.17 -32.23
C ARG A 173 -14.68 43.00 -32.63
N PRO A 174 -15.07 44.03 -31.85
CA PRO A 174 -16.24 44.84 -32.15
C PRO A 174 -16.04 45.58 -33.47
N LYS A 175 -17.05 45.55 -34.36
CA LYS A 175 -17.04 46.31 -35.62
C LYS A 175 -17.19 47.80 -35.29
N GLY A 176 -16.14 48.59 -35.56
CA GLY A 176 -16.17 50.03 -35.36
C GLY A 176 -17.24 50.71 -36.21
N SER A 177 -18.02 51.62 -35.62
CA SER A 177 -19.07 52.37 -36.33
C SER A 177 -18.43 53.39 -37.26
N LYS A 178 -18.55 53.19 -38.57
CA LYS A 178 -18.12 54.16 -39.59
C LYS A 178 -19.17 55.28 -39.65
N LYS A 179 -19.01 56.34 -38.87
CA LYS A 179 -19.80 57.58 -39.06
C LYS A 179 -19.27 58.32 -40.29
N MET A 180 -20.03 58.29 -41.38
CA MET A 180 -19.79 59.12 -42.56
C MET A 180 -20.12 60.58 -42.20
N LYS A 181 -19.19 61.50 -42.44
CA LYS A 181 -19.46 62.94 -42.40
C LYS A 181 -20.26 63.30 -43.66
N ALA A 182 -21.43 63.92 -43.48
CA ALA A 182 -22.16 64.56 -44.57
C ALA A 182 -21.49 65.91 -44.88
N LEU A 183 -21.43 66.24 -46.18
CA LEU A 183 -20.98 67.51 -46.75
C LEU A 183 -21.93 68.66 -46.40
#